data_AF-A0AAW7Z9B8-F1
#
_entry.id   AF-A0AAW7Z9B8-F1
#
_cell.length_a   1.000
_cell.length_b   1.000
_cell.length_c   1.000
_cell.angle_alpha   90.00
_cell.angle_beta   90.00
_cell.angle_gamma   90.00
#
_symmetry.space_group_name_H-M   'P 1'
#
loop_
_entity.id
_entity.type
_entity.pdbx_description
1 polymer ?
#
loop_
_entity_poly.entity_id
_entity_poly.type
_entity_poly.pdbx_seq_one_letter_code
_entity_poly.pdbx_strand_id
1 'polypeptide(L)'
;MEYLYLVALLIFLFTFFMWRSPRLNNPEHVLQEVGDDVLILHTPFARLWPSQGKRINKHKAARIQKAGNIVTLFSHSSNAIDITLSQKHSALVFDRACLLFPSAEKGIV
;
A
#
# COMPACT_ATOMS: atom_id res chain seq x y z
N MET A 1 2.78 -6.02 35.54
CA MET A 1 3.97 -5.67 34.74
C MET A 1 4.33 -6.77 33.75
N GLU A 2 4.39 -8.04 34.15
CA GLU A 2 4.72 -9.17 33.25
C GLU A 2 3.76 -9.35 32.05
N TYR A 3 2.45 -9.22 32.28
CA TYR A 3 1.45 -9.26 31.20
C TYR A 3 1.63 -8.14 30.16
N LEU A 4 2.13 -6.97 30.57
CA LEU A 4 2.38 -5.87 29.64
C LEU A 4 3.48 -6.23 28.64
N TYR A 5 4.55 -6.89 29.11
CA TYR A 5 5.63 -7.36 28.24
C TYR A 5 5.17 -8.47 27.29
N LEU A 6 4.34 -9.40 27.78
CA LEU A 6 3.75 -10.44 26.94
C LEU A 6 2.85 -9.83 25.86
N VAL A 7 1.98 -8.87 26.22
CA VAL A 7 1.12 -8.16 25.25
C VAL A 7 1.97 -7.39 24.24
N ALA A 8 3.00 -6.68 24.68
CA ALA A 8 3.91 -5.96 23.79
C ALA A 8 4.64 -6.91 22.82
N LEU A 9 5.10 -8.07 23.31
CA LEU A 9 5.74 -9.08 22.48
C LEU A 9 4.77 -9.62 21.42
N LEU A 10 3.51 -9.90 21.78
CA LEU A 10 2.50 -10.36 20.84
C LEU A 10 2.19 -9.32 19.75
N ILE A 11 2.06 -8.04 20.13
CA ILE A 11 1.87 -6.93 19.18
C ILE A 11 3.08 -6.81 18.24
N PHE A 12 4.30 -6.93 18.78
CA PHE A 12 5.53 -6.90 17.99
C PHE A 12 5.57 -8.05 16.99
N LEU A 13 5.34 -9.30 17.44
CA LEU A 13 5.34 -10.47 16.57
C LEU A 13 4.26 -10.36 15.48
N PHE A 14 3.08 -9.86 15.84
CA PHE A 14 1.98 -9.65 14.90
C PHE A 14 2.32 -8.60 13.83
N THR A 15 2.82 -7.43 14.24
CA THR A 15 3.21 -6.36 13.31
C THR A 15 4.40 -6.78 12.43
N PHE A 16 5.38 -7.47 12.99
CA PHE A 16 6.51 -8.04 12.25
C PHE A 16 6.07 -9.08 11.22
N PHE A 17 5.14 -9.97 11.59
CA PHE A 17 4.53 -10.91 10.66
C PHE A 17 3.81 -10.20 9.52
N MET A 18 2.99 -9.18 9.81
CA MET A 18 2.32 -8.40 8.76
C MET A 18 3.31 -7.73 7.82
N TRP A 19 4.40 -7.17 8.37
CA TRP A 19 5.44 -6.48 7.59
C TRP A 19 6.20 -7.41 6.64
N ARG A 20 6.42 -8.67 7.05
CA ARG A 20 7.15 -9.67 6.25
C ARG A 20 6.28 -10.57 5.40
N SER A 21 4.97 -10.62 5.64
CA SER A 21 4.07 -11.53 4.94
C SER A 21 4.06 -11.28 3.43
N PRO A 22 4.54 -12.22 2.59
CA PRO A 22 4.53 -12.04 1.14
C PRO A 22 3.11 -11.92 0.59
N ARG A 23 2.14 -12.58 1.24
CA ARG A 23 0.72 -12.56 0.83
C ARG A 23 0.09 -11.20 1.05
N LEU A 24 0.31 -10.59 2.21
CA LEU A 24 -0.26 -9.26 2.53
C LEU A 24 0.42 -8.15 1.75
N ASN A 25 1.70 -8.31 1.42
CA ASN A 25 2.48 -7.30 0.69
C ASN A 25 2.59 -7.60 -0.82
N ASN A 26 1.83 -8.58 -1.34
CA ASN A 26 1.78 -8.88 -2.78
C ASN A 26 1.18 -7.66 -3.51
N PRO A 27 1.80 -7.16 -4.59
CA PRO A 27 1.24 -6.08 -5.40
C PRO A 27 -0.22 -6.27 -5.82
N GLU A 28 -0.63 -7.49 -6.18
CA GLU A 28 -2.02 -7.78 -6.57
C GLU A 28 -2.99 -7.71 -5.40
N HIS A 29 -2.52 -8.01 -4.18
CA HIS A 29 -3.32 -7.87 -2.97
C HIS A 29 -3.40 -6.42 -2.52
N VAL A 30 -2.30 -5.67 -2.64
CA VAL A 30 -2.20 -4.26 -2.24
C VAL A 30 -2.96 -3.35 -3.19
N LEU A 31 -2.91 -3.65 -4.49
CA LEU A 31 -3.58 -2.91 -5.56
C LEU A 31 -4.52 -3.86 -6.30
N GLN A 32 -5.79 -3.83 -5.90
CA GLN A 32 -6.82 -4.70 -6.45
C GLN A 32 -7.60 -3.97 -7.53
N GLU A 33 -7.70 -4.55 -8.71
CA GLU A 33 -8.53 -4.01 -9.79
C GLU A 33 -10.02 -4.28 -9.53
N VAL A 34 -10.83 -3.24 -9.66
CA VAL A 34 -12.29 -3.29 -9.51
C VAL A 34 -12.90 -2.50 -10.66
N GLY A 35 -12.89 -3.08 -11.86
CA GLY A 35 -13.31 -2.41 -13.09
C GLY A 35 -12.40 -1.23 -13.44
N ASP A 36 -12.99 -0.04 -13.53
CA ASP A 36 -12.27 1.23 -13.80
C ASP A 36 -11.63 1.82 -12.54
N ASP A 37 -11.95 1.28 -11.37
CA ASP A 37 -11.36 1.68 -10.10
C ASP A 37 -10.29 0.69 -9.65
N VAL A 38 -9.38 1.17 -8.81
CA VAL A 38 -8.39 0.37 -8.10
C VAL A 38 -8.61 0.56 -6.60
N LEU A 39 -8.80 -0.55 -5.89
CA LEU A 39 -8.82 -0.58 -4.43
C LEU A 39 -7.38 -0.69 -3.91
N ILE A 40 -6.99 0.27 -3.09
CA ILE A 40 -5.66 0.43 -2.53
C ILE A 40 -5.68 0.10 -1.04
N LEU A 41 -5.04 -1.01 -0.68
CA LEU A 41 -4.84 -1.45 0.70
C LEU A 41 -3.56 -0.82 1.26
N HIS A 42 -3.66 0.50 1.45
CA HIS A 42 -2.56 1.42 1.74
C HIS A 42 -1.87 1.18 3.11
N THR A 43 -2.60 0.67 4.11
CA THR A 43 -2.06 0.34 5.44
C THR A 43 -2.02 -1.17 5.70
N PRO A 44 -1.18 -1.65 6.65
CA PRO A 44 -1.20 -3.05 7.10
C PRO A 44 -2.59 -3.50 7.55
N PHE A 45 -3.33 -2.63 8.23
CA PHE A 45 -4.69 -2.92 8.68
C PHE A 45 -5.67 -3.07 7.51
N ALA A 46 -5.61 -2.18 6.52
CA ALA A 46 -6.44 -2.29 5.31
C ALA A 46 -6.18 -3.59 4.52
N ARG A 47 -4.99 -4.19 4.64
CA ARG A 47 -4.66 -5.48 4.01
C ARG A 47 -5.33 -6.66 4.67
N LEU A 48 -5.68 -6.55 5.95
CA LEU A 48 -6.49 -7.54 6.67
C LEU A 48 -7.99 -7.27 6.54
N TRP A 49 -8.37 -5.99 6.53
CA TRP A 49 -9.75 -5.53 6.34
C TRP A 49 -9.88 -4.63 5.11
N PRO A 50 -10.20 -5.21 3.93
CA PRO A 50 -10.31 -4.47 2.67
C PRO A 50 -11.33 -3.31 2.68
N SER A 51 -12.30 -3.33 3.60
CA SER A 51 -13.27 -2.23 3.79
C SER A 51 -12.62 -0.92 4.22
N GLN A 52 -11.40 -0.96 4.77
CA GLN A 52 -10.61 0.21 5.14
C GLN A 52 -9.69 0.69 4.00
N GLY A 53 -9.71 0.02 2.85
CA GLY A 53 -8.97 0.42 1.66
C GLY A 53 -9.53 1.71 1.04
N LYS A 54 -8.70 2.39 0.25
CA LYS A 54 -9.12 3.57 -0.52
C LYS A 54 -9.36 3.18 -1.97
N ARG A 55 -10.42 3.66 -2.59
CA ARG A 55 -10.65 3.48 -4.03
C ARG A 55 -10.24 4.72 -4.80
N ILE A 56 -9.64 4.51 -5.96
CA ILE A 56 -9.33 5.57 -6.91
C ILE A 56 -9.62 5.09 -8.33
N ASN A 57 -10.18 5.97 -9.13
CA ASN A 57 -10.39 5.70 -10.55
C ASN A 57 -9.06 5.75 -11.30
N LYS A 58 -8.85 4.81 -12.23
CA LYS A 58 -7.62 4.71 -13.04
C LYS A 58 -7.28 6.01 -13.77
N HIS A 59 -8.28 6.79 -14.17
CA HIS A 59 -8.10 8.06 -14.88
C HIS A 59 -7.90 9.27 -13.97
N LYS A 60 -8.05 9.11 -12.65
CA LYS A 60 -7.92 10.22 -11.67
C LYS A 60 -6.54 10.31 -11.01
N ALA A 61 -5.67 9.34 -11.27
CA ALA A 61 -4.29 9.35 -10.79
C ALA A 61 -3.43 10.32 -11.62
N ALA A 62 -2.89 11.33 -10.95
CA ALA A 62 -2.04 12.34 -11.56
C ALA A 62 -0.56 11.91 -11.56
N ARG A 63 -0.08 11.36 -10.43
CA ARG A 63 1.32 10.99 -10.25
C ARG A 63 1.47 9.81 -9.32
N ILE A 64 2.43 8.93 -9.61
CA ILE A 64 2.91 7.87 -8.73
C ILE A 64 4.34 8.19 -8.34
N GLN A 65 4.61 8.19 -7.04
CA GLN A 65 5.95 8.43 -6.50
C GLN A 65 6.38 7.28 -5.60
N LYS A 66 7.64 6.88 -5.70
CA LYS A 66 8.27 5.99 -4.71
C LYS A 66 9.34 6.77 -3.95
N ALA A 67 9.26 6.73 -2.63
CA ALA A 67 10.24 7.31 -1.71
C ALA A 67 10.56 6.28 -0.62
N GLY A 68 11.76 5.70 -0.67
CA GLY A 68 12.17 4.63 0.23
C GLY A 68 11.21 3.44 0.21
N ASN A 69 10.48 3.23 1.30
CA ASN A 69 9.55 2.13 1.53
C ASN A 69 8.07 2.54 1.38
N ILE A 70 7.83 3.76 0.89
CA ILE A 70 6.50 4.32 0.66
C ILE A 70 6.28 4.49 -0.84
N VAL A 71 5.10 4.09 -1.32
CA VAL A 71 4.59 4.41 -2.65
C VAL A 71 3.42 5.35 -2.48
N THR A 72 3.55 6.59 -2.96
CA THR A 72 2.50 7.61 -2.87
C THR A 72 1.79 7.76 -4.21
N LEU A 73 0.47 7.66 -4.19
CA LEU A 73 -0.38 7.97 -5.33
C LEU A 73 -1.04 9.34 -5.13
N PHE A 74 -0.80 10.25 -6.06
CA PHE A 74 -1.42 11.58 -6.08
C PHE A 74 -2.58 11.59 -7.07
N SER A 75 -3.73 12.09 -6.64
CA SER A 75 -4.87 12.34 -7.53
C SER A 75 -4.84 13.77 -8.08
N HIS A 76 -5.55 14.00 -9.18
CA HIS A 76 -5.77 15.37 -9.72
C HIS A 76 -6.50 16.30 -8.73
N SER A 77 -7.23 15.74 -7.76
CA SER A 77 -7.91 16.49 -6.71
C SER A 77 -7.00 16.87 -5.53
N SER A 78 -5.68 16.80 -5.71
CA SER A 78 -4.66 17.05 -4.66
C SER A 78 -4.73 16.11 -3.44
N ASN A 79 -5.33 14.92 -3.58
CA ASN A 79 -5.26 13.90 -2.53
C ASN A 79 -4.01 13.03 -2.72
N ALA A 80 -3.36 12.66 -1.62
CA ALA A 80 -2.27 11.69 -1.60
C ALA A 80 -2.70 10.41 -0.86
N ILE A 81 -2.29 9.27 -1.39
CA ILE A 81 -2.48 7.96 -0.77
C ILE A 81 -1.11 7.33 -0.59
N ASP A 82 -0.64 7.30 0.66
CA ASP A 82 0.64 6.69 1.02
C ASP A 82 0.47 5.20 1.30
N ILE A 83 1.13 4.38 0.49
CA ILE A 83 1.16 2.94 0.61
C ILE A 83 2.46 2.56 1.30
N THR A 84 2.36 2.17 2.57
CA THR A 84 3.55 1.83 3.38
C THR A 84 3.88 0.35 3.24
N LEU A 85 5.06 0.02 2.73
CA LEU A 85 5.49 -1.35 2.47
C LEU A 85 6.88 -1.59 3.07
N SER A 86 7.35 -2.84 3.07
CA SER A 86 8.79 -3.08 3.20
C SER A 86 9.49 -2.75 1.88
N GLN A 87 10.78 -2.41 1.95
CA GLN A 87 11.54 -1.93 0.79
C GLN A 87 11.47 -2.90 -0.41
N LYS A 88 11.55 -4.22 -0.15
CA LYS A 88 11.42 -5.27 -1.18
C LYS A 88 10.09 -5.18 -1.95
N HIS A 89 9.00 -4.93 -1.24
CA HIS A 89 7.66 -4.89 -1.84
C HIS A 89 7.33 -3.53 -2.45
N SER A 90 7.91 -2.43 -1.93
CA SER A 90 7.67 -1.08 -2.45
C SER A 90 7.97 -0.95 -3.95
N ALA A 91 9.05 -1.57 -4.45
CA ALA A 91 9.38 -1.55 -5.87
C ALA A 91 8.33 -2.30 -6.71
N LEU A 92 7.96 -3.52 -6.30
CA LEU A 92 6.96 -4.33 -7.00
C LEU A 92 5.58 -3.66 -7.04
N VAL A 93 5.18 -3.01 -5.94
CA VAL A 93 3.93 -2.26 -5.89
C VAL A 93 4.00 -0.99 -6.74
N PHE A 94 5.15 -0.31 -6.79
CA PHE A 94 5.34 0.84 -7.67
C PHE A 94 5.23 0.44 -9.15
N ASP A 95 5.88 -0.65 -9.56
CA ASP A 95 5.80 -1.17 -10.93
C ASP A 95 4.36 -1.54 -11.28
N ARG A 96 3.64 -2.22 -10.36
CA ARG A 96 2.23 -2.55 -10.55
C ARG A 96 1.35 -1.31 -10.64
N ALA A 97 1.57 -0.30 -9.79
CA ALA A 97 0.85 0.97 -9.88
C ALA A 97 1.07 1.64 -11.24
N CYS A 98 2.30 1.64 -11.75
CA CYS A 98 2.60 2.20 -13.07
C CYS A 98 1.88 1.49 -14.22
N LEU A 99 1.57 0.20 -14.08
CA LEU A 99 0.76 -0.56 -15.04
C LEU A 99 -0.74 -0.22 -14.93
N LEU A 100 -1.23 -0.02 -13.71
CA LEU A 100 -2.65 0.26 -13.43
C LEU A 100 -3.06 1.69 -13.75
N PHE A 101 -2.14 2.64 -13.64
CA PHE A 101 -2.36 4.06 -13.90
C PHE A 101 -1.42 4.55 -15.02
N PRO A 102 -1.65 4.13 -16.28
CA PRO A 102 -0.73 4.41 -17.38
C PRO A 102 -0.58 5.91 -17.69
N SER A 103 -1.61 6.71 -17.38
CA SER A 103 -1.63 8.16 -17.61
C SER A 103 -0.96 8.97 -16.50
N ALA A 104 -0.58 8.35 -15.37
CA ALA A 104 0.01 9.05 -14.25
C ALA A 104 1.51 9.29 -14.47
N GLU A 105 2.00 10.46 -14.07
CA GLU A 105 3.43 10.77 -14.06
C GLU A 105 4.17 9.86 -13.08
N LYS A 106 5.43 9.51 -13.39
CA LYS A 106 6.23 8.56 -12.60
C LYS A 106 7.41 9.29 -11.99
N GLY A 107 7.57 9.20 -10.67
CA GLY A 107 8.69 9.77 -9.94
C GLY A 107 9.33 8.75 -8.99
N ILE A 108 10.66 8.72 -8.96
CA ILE A 108 11.43 8.00 -7.94
C ILE A 108 12.31 9.03 -7.23
N VAL A 109 12.27 9.05 -5.90
CA VAL A 109 13.04 9.94 -5.03
C VAL A 109 13.88 9.12 -4.05
#